data_AF-A0A6J1DWE2-F1
#
_entry.id   AF-A0A6J1DWE2-F1
#
_cell.length_a   1.000
_cell.length_b   1.000
_cell.length_c   1.000
_cell.angle_alpha   90.00
_cell.angle_beta   90.00
_cell.angle_gamma   90.00
#
_symmetry.space_group_name_H-M   'P 1'
#
loop_
_entity.id
_entity.type
_entity.pdbx_description
1 polymer ?
#
loop_
_entity_poly.entity_id
_entity_poly.type
_entity_poly.pdbx_seq_one_letter_code
_entity_poly.pdbx_strand_id
1 'polypeptide(L)'
;MSVAFLNDTTVIDFINDTKIFDNCVKESFQKLDIDKDGILNANELLAGFRSSTDPVDDLSQTVCRKFNVEKSGGINENEFKSVVTEILLAIAYGIGNLPLQVALQQDGLLMKAVEHERAKEENYLTFVIERIFDNHNV
;
A
#
# COMPACT_ATOMS: atom_id res chain seq x y z
N MET A 1 -8.79 -10.46 -7.73
CA MET A 1 -9.41 -9.75 -6.60
C MET A 1 -9.61 -10.75 -5.49
N SER A 2 -9.27 -10.38 -4.26
CA SER A 2 -9.45 -11.19 -3.05
C SER A 2 -10.25 -10.40 -2.03
N VAL A 3 -11.06 -11.07 -1.22
CA VAL A 3 -11.75 -10.43 -0.10
C VAL A 3 -10.86 -10.53 1.14
N ALA A 4 -10.69 -9.43 1.85
CA ALA A 4 -9.90 -9.34 3.07
C ALA A 4 -10.58 -8.44 4.11
N PHE A 5 -10.16 -8.56 5.37
CA PHE A 5 -10.53 -7.62 6.41
C PHE A 5 -9.45 -6.55 6.53
N LEU A 6 -9.86 -5.32 6.80
CA LEU A 6 -8.97 -4.18 6.91
C LEU A 6 -9.43 -3.29 8.05
N ASN A 7 -8.50 -2.82 8.86
CA ASN A 7 -8.72 -1.79 9.88
C ASN A 7 -7.60 -0.75 9.80
N ASP A 8 -7.69 0.30 10.61
CA ASP A 8 -6.66 1.34 10.68
C ASP A 8 -5.28 0.78 11.05
N THR A 9 -5.20 -0.11 12.05
CA THR A 9 -3.94 -0.70 12.51
C THR A 9 -3.23 -1.54 11.44
N THR A 10 -3.96 -2.32 10.62
CA THR A 10 -3.40 -3.11 9.52
C THR A 10 -2.63 -2.21 8.54
N VAL A 11 -3.21 -1.05 8.20
CA VAL A 11 -2.61 -0.10 7.26
C VAL A 11 -1.47 0.68 7.91
N ILE A 12 -1.67 1.15 9.14
CA ILE A 12 -0.66 1.94 9.87
C ILE A 12 0.58 1.10 10.18
N ASP A 13 0.42 -0.14 10.64
CA ASP A 13 1.53 -1.05 10.90
C ASP A 13 2.32 -1.36 9.63
N PHE A 14 1.63 -1.54 8.50
CA PHE A 14 2.27 -1.73 7.21
C PHE A 14 3.11 -0.52 6.80
N ILE A 15 2.59 0.71 6.93
CA ILE A 15 3.34 1.94 6.63
C ILE A 15 4.55 2.10 7.55
N ASN A 16 4.40 1.73 8.83
CA ASN A 16 5.48 1.82 9.82
C ASN A 16 6.62 0.82 9.54
N ASP A 17 6.34 -0.30 8.89
CA ASP A 17 7.36 -1.22 8.38
C ASP A 17 8.00 -0.67 7.09
N THR A 18 8.80 0.38 7.26
CA THR A 18 9.46 1.10 6.16
C THR A 18 10.22 0.19 5.19
N LYS A 19 10.75 -0.96 5.62
CA LYS A 19 11.46 -1.86 4.70
C LYS A 19 10.51 -2.53 3.72
N ILE A 20 9.44 -3.12 4.23
CA ILE A 20 8.46 -3.82 3.41
C ILE A 20 7.65 -2.81 2.60
N PHE A 21 7.23 -1.71 3.24
CA PHE A 21 6.51 -0.63 2.60
C PHE A 21 7.29 -0.03 1.43
N ASP A 22 8.55 0.34 1.64
CA ASP A 22 9.36 0.98 0.59
C ASP A 22 9.57 0.05 -0.60
N ASN A 23 9.76 -1.25 -0.36
CA ASN A 23 9.86 -2.23 -1.44
C ASN A 23 8.55 -2.34 -2.23
N CYS A 24 7.41 -2.41 -1.56
CA CYS A 24 6.10 -2.47 -2.22
C CYS A 24 5.77 -1.19 -3.00
N VAL A 25 6.11 -0.02 -2.46
CA VAL A 25 5.96 1.27 -3.15
C VAL A 25 6.84 1.32 -4.38
N LYS A 26 8.10 0.89 -4.27
CA LYS A 26 9.03 0.83 -5.39
C LYS A 26 8.57 -0.11 -6.50
N GLU A 27 8.10 -1.30 -6.15
CA GLU A 27 7.51 -2.24 -7.12
C GLU A 27 6.29 -1.62 -7.82
N SER A 28 5.45 -0.90 -7.07
CA SER A 28 4.28 -0.20 -7.63
C SER A 28 4.71 0.93 -8.57
N PHE A 29 5.71 1.72 -8.19
CA PHE A 29 6.28 2.78 -9.02
C PHE A 29 6.81 2.21 -10.34
N GLN A 30 7.61 1.14 -10.29
CA GLN A 30 8.18 0.49 -11.48
C GLN A 30 7.14 -0.14 -12.41
N LYS A 31 5.94 -0.47 -11.92
CA LYS A 31 4.83 -0.92 -12.77
C LYS A 31 4.17 0.24 -13.51
N LEU A 32 4.21 1.44 -12.94
CA LEU A 32 3.60 2.65 -13.50
C LEU A 32 4.57 3.39 -14.45
N ASP A 33 5.87 3.33 -14.17
CA ASP A 33 6.95 3.91 -14.96
C ASP A 33 7.24 3.01 -16.18
N ILE A 34 6.52 3.26 -17.28
CA ILE A 34 6.51 2.38 -18.45
C ILE A 34 7.77 2.60 -19.27
N ASP A 35 8.18 3.85 -19.44
CA ASP A 35 9.38 4.21 -20.21
C ASP A 35 10.67 4.11 -19.39
N LYS A 36 10.56 3.91 -18.07
CA LYS A 36 11.68 3.69 -17.13
C LYS A 36 12.59 4.89 -17.03
N ASP A 37 12.04 6.09 -17.18
CA ASP A 37 12.78 7.34 -17.02
C ASP A 37 12.96 7.74 -15.53
N GLY A 38 12.29 7.03 -14.62
CA GLY A 38 12.32 7.28 -13.18
C GLY A 38 11.37 8.38 -12.72
N ILE A 39 10.43 8.79 -13.56
CA ILE A 39 9.51 9.91 -13.36
C ILE A 39 8.12 9.54 -13.90
N LEU A 40 7.11 9.47 -13.02
CA LEU A 40 5.74 9.23 -13.46
C LEU A 40 5.11 10.49 -14.03
N ASN A 41 4.83 10.48 -15.33
CA ASN A 41 4.10 11.55 -15.97
C ASN A 41 2.58 11.40 -15.78
N ALA A 42 1.81 12.42 -16.17
CA ALA A 42 0.35 12.41 -16.00
C ALA A 42 -0.34 11.25 -16.74
N ASN A 43 0.17 10.82 -17.90
CA ASN A 43 -0.42 9.74 -18.66
C ASN A 43 -0.16 8.38 -18.00
N GLU A 44 1.02 8.18 -17.42
CA GLU A 44 1.39 6.97 -16.68
C GLU A 44 0.59 6.84 -15.38
N LEU A 45 0.44 7.95 -14.64
CA LEU A 45 -0.44 7.99 -13.48
C LEU A 45 -1.88 7.65 -13.87
N LEU A 46 -2.42 8.31 -14.91
CA LEU A 46 -3.77 8.02 -15.40
C LEU A 46 -3.91 6.57 -15.86
N ALA A 47 -2.92 6.00 -16.56
CA ALA A 47 -2.97 4.61 -17.00
C ALA A 47 -2.99 3.63 -15.81
N GLY A 48 -2.20 3.90 -14.77
CA GLY A 48 -2.20 3.14 -13.53
C GLY A 48 -3.56 3.13 -12.85
N PHE A 49 -4.12 4.32 -12.66
CA PHE A 49 -5.39 4.54 -11.97
C PHE A 49 -6.62 4.06 -12.77
N ARG A 50 -6.57 4.07 -14.11
CA ARG A 50 -7.67 3.56 -14.97
C ARG A 50 -7.78 2.03 -14.97
N SER A 51 -6.74 1.32 -14.54
CA SER A 51 -6.80 -0.14 -14.38
C SER A 51 -7.66 -0.57 -13.17
N SER A 52 -7.90 0.34 -12.22
CA SER A 52 -8.87 0.19 -11.13
C SER A 52 -10.22 0.79 -11.55
N THR A 53 -11.28 -0.02 -11.56
CA THR A 53 -12.62 0.28 -12.11
C THR A 53 -13.48 1.26 -11.27
N ASP A 54 -12.86 2.18 -10.54
CA ASP A 54 -13.50 3.14 -9.63
C ASP A 54 -13.69 4.51 -10.31
N PRO A 55 -14.36 5.52 -9.71
CA PRO A 55 -14.40 6.88 -10.23
C PRO A 55 -13.02 7.56 -10.02
N VAL A 56 -11.99 7.07 -10.73
CA VAL A 56 -10.57 7.39 -10.49
C VAL A 56 -10.08 8.61 -11.28
N ASP A 57 -10.88 9.17 -12.18
CA ASP A 57 -10.51 10.40 -12.90
C ASP A 57 -10.32 11.58 -11.92
N ASP A 58 -11.13 11.65 -10.86
CA ASP A 58 -11.02 12.71 -9.86
C ASP A 58 -9.80 12.53 -8.94
N LEU A 59 -9.48 11.29 -8.57
CA LEU A 59 -8.31 10.98 -7.75
C LEU A 59 -7.01 11.24 -8.52
N SER A 60 -6.94 10.79 -9.78
CA SER A 60 -5.78 10.99 -10.65
C SER A 60 -5.54 12.48 -10.91
N GLN A 61 -6.59 13.24 -11.23
CA GLN A 61 -6.47 14.70 -11.37
C GLN A 61 -6.09 15.38 -10.07
N THR A 62 -6.62 14.93 -8.93
CA THR A 62 -6.28 15.49 -7.63
C THR A 62 -4.81 15.27 -7.29
N VAL A 63 -4.28 14.06 -7.54
CA VAL A 63 -2.85 13.75 -7.39
C VAL A 63 -2.01 14.60 -8.34
N CYS A 64 -2.36 14.66 -9.63
CA CYS A 64 -1.65 15.46 -10.61
C CYS A 64 -1.61 16.95 -10.25
N ARG A 65 -2.73 17.52 -9.76
CA ARG A 65 -2.80 18.91 -9.31
C ARG A 65 -2.00 19.15 -8.04
N LYS A 66 -2.13 18.26 -7.04
CA LYS A 66 -1.46 18.42 -5.75
C LYS A 66 0.06 18.41 -5.87
N PHE A 67 0.58 17.62 -6.80
CA PHE A 67 2.02 17.51 -7.07
C PHE A 67 2.49 18.38 -8.24
N ASN A 68 1.61 19.23 -8.80
CA ASN A 68 1.89 20.08 -9.95
C ASN A 68 2.61 19.34 -11.09
N VAL A 69 2.16 18.12 -11.40
CA VAL A 69 2.80 17.20 -12.36
C VAL A 69 3.02 17.85 -13.72
N GLU A 70 2.07 18.69 -14.16
CA GLU A 70 2.17 19.43 -15.42
C GLU A 70 3.33 20.45 -15.45
N LYS A 71 3.73 20.97 -14.28
CA LYS A 71 4.78 21.98 -14.14
C LYS A 71 6.12 21.39 -13.69
N SER A 72 6.12 20.32 -12.89
CA SER A 72 7.32 19.60 -12.45
C SER A 72 7.87 18.66 -13.54
N GLY A 73 7.05 18.32 -14.54
CA GLY A 73 7.39 17.34 -15.57
C GLY A 73 7.12 15.89 -15.16
N GLY A 74 6.65 15.66 -13.93
CA GLY A 74 6.33 14.33 -13.42
C GLY A 74 6.51 14.17 -11.90
N ILE A 75 6.34 12.95 -11.41
CA ILE A 75 6.50 12.56 -9.99
C ILE A 75 7.64 11.56 -9.87
N ASN A 76 8.66 11.86 -9.06
CA ASN A 76 9.73 10.90 -8.77
C ASN A 76 9.32 9.86 -7.70
N GLU A 77 10.11 8.81 -7.51
CA GLU A 77 9.83 7.72 -6.55
C GLU A 77 9.54 8.21 -5.12
N ASN A 78 10.27 9.21 -4.63
CA ASN A 78 10.09 9.74 -3.27
C ASN A 78 8.79 10.53 -3.12
N GLU A 79 8.44 11.31 -4.14
CA GLU A 79 7.17 12.04 -4.18
C GLU A 79 6.00 11.05 -4.28
N PHE A 80 6.13 10.02 -5.14
CA PHE A 80 5.14 8.96 -5.25
C PHE A 80 4.91 8.25 -3.92
N LYS A 81 5.99 7.89 -3.21
CA LYS A 81 5.91 7.31 -1.86
C LYS A 81 5.15 8.23 -0.90
N SER A 82 5.40 9.53 -0.95
CA SER A 82 4.72 10.51 -0.09
C SER A 82 3.22 10.56 -0.38
N VAL A 83 2.82 10.56 -1.66
CA VAL A 83 1.42 10.53 -2.10
C VAL A 83 0.71 9.28 -1.57
N VAL A 84 1.32 8.12 -1.83
CA VAL A 84 0.77 6.82 -1.46
C VAL A 84 0.60 6.71 0.05
N THR A 85 1.60 7.17 0.81
CA THR A 85 1.55 7.19 2.28
C THR A 85 0.35 8.01 2.77
N GLU A 86 0.15 9.21 2.22
CA GLU A 86 -0.95 10.09 2.62
C GLU A 86 -2.32 9.48 2.29
N ILE A 87 -2.48 8.89 1.10
CA ILE A 87 -3.72 8.20 0.70
C ILE A 87 -4.00 7.03 1.64
N LEU A 88 -3.01 6.18 1.91
CA LEU A 88 -3.19 5.03 2.79
C LEU A 88 -3.51 5.46 4.23
N LEU A 89 -2.89 6.52 4.74
CA LEU A 89 -3.25 7.10 6.04
C LEU A 89 -4.67 7.66 6.05
N ALA A 90 -5.09 8.35 4.98
CA ALA A 90 -6.45 8.84 4.87
C ALA A 90 -7.47 7.68 4.85
N ILE A 91 -7.15 6.58 4.17
CA ILE A 91 -7.96 5.35 4.19
C ILE A 91 -7.99 4.76 5.59
N ALA A 92 -6.85 4.63 6.27
CA ALA A 92 -6.77 4.13 7.64
C ALA A 92 -7.66 4.94 8.59
N TYR A 93 -7.54 6.27 8.56
CA TYR A 93 -8.35 7.16 9.38
C TYR A 93 -9.83 7.16 9.00
N GLY A 94 -10.14 6.95 7.71
CA GLY A 94 -11.52 6.87 7.23
C GLY A 94 -12.23 5.58 7.63
N ILE A 95 -11.51 4.44 7.67
CA ILE A 95 -12.05 3.14 8.10
C ILE A 95 -12.12 3.09 9.64
N GLY A 96 -11.10 3.62 10.32
CA GLY A 96 -10.96 3.56 11.76
C GLY A 96 -10.74 2.13 12.28
N ASN A 97 -10.97 1.96 13.59
CA ASN A 97 -10.65 0.72 14.30
C ASN A 97 -11.72 -0.40 14.15
N LEU A 98 -12.67 -0.25 13.22
CA LEU A 98 -13.66 -1.29 12.96
C LEU A 98 -13.21 -2.13 11.76
N PRO A 99 -13.14 -3.47 11.88
CA PRO A 99 -12.75 -4.31 10.77
C PRO A 99 -13.79 -4.23 9.65
N LEU A 100 -13.35 -3.78 8.48
CA LEU A 100 -14.15 -3.68 7.27
C LEU A 100 -13.77 -4.80 6.31
N GLN A 101 -14.77 -5.50 5.77
CA GLN A 101 -14.54 -6.49 4.72
C GLN A 101 -14.51 -5.78 3.35
N VAL A 102 -13.40 -5.90 2.64
CA VAL A 102 -13.16 -5.17 1.38
C VAL A 102 -12.67 -6.13 0.31
N ALA A 103 -13.11 -5.93 -0.94
CA ALA A 103 -12.55 -6.61 -2.09
C ALA A 103 -11.32 -5.83 -2.59
N LEU A 104 -10.16 -6.46 -2.53
CA LEU A 104 -8.88 -5.86 -2.87
C LEU A 104 -8.28 -6.49 -4.12
N GLN A 105 -7.50 -5.69 -4.83
CA GLN A 105 -6.65 -6.19 -5.91
C GLN A 105 -5.48 -6.99 -5.33
N GLN A 106 -5.15 -8.12 -5.97
CA GLN A 106 -4.23 -9.11 -5.42
C GLN A 106 -2.81 -8.58 -5.24
N ASP A 107 -2.39 -7.69 -6.14
CA ASP A 107 -1.08 -7.05 -6.13
C ASP A 107 -1.13 -5.58 -5.69
N GLY A 108 -2.26 -5.15 -5.11
CA GLY A 108 -2.44 -3.80 -4.58
C GLY A 108 -1.82 -3.63 -3.20
N LEU A 109 -1.47 -2.38 -2.86
CA LEU A 109 -0.82 -2.02 -1.60
C LEU A 109 -1.65 -2.39 -0.35
N LEU A 110 -2.98 -2.24 -0.40
CA LEU A 110 -3.84 -2.63 0.71
C LEU A 110 -3.85 -4.15 0.93
N MET A 111 -3.72 -4.95 -0.13
CA MET A 111 -3.59 -6.41 0.02
C MET A 111 -2.23 -6.76 0.63
N LYS A 112 -1.16 -6.02 0.26
CA LYS A 112 0.16 -6.16 0.88
C LYS A 112 0.16 -5.83 2.38
N ALA A 113 -0.64 -4.85 2.80
CA ALA A 113 -0.85 -4.55 4.23
C ALA A 113 -1.49 -5.73 4.98
N VAL A 114 -2.49 -6.38 4.38
CA VAL A 114 -3.12 -7.57 4.96
C VAL A 114 -2.14 -8.76 5.02
N GLU A 115 -1.36 -8.97 3.95
CA GLU A 115 -0.33 -10.01 3.93
C GLU A 115 0.74 -9.77 4.99
N HIS A 116 1.13 -8.51 5.22
CA HIS A 116 2.08 -8.10 6.26
C HIS A 116 1.57 -8.41 7.66
N GLU A 117 0.32 -8.05 7.97
CA GLU A 117 -0.32 -8.36 9.24
C GLU A 117 -0.38 -9.88 9.47
N ARG A 118 -0.84 -10.65 8.48
CA ARG A 118 -0.92 -12.11 8.58
C ARG A 118 0.45 -12.75 8.84
N ALA A 119 1.48 -12.30 8.15
CA ALA A 119 2.85 -12.81 8.35
C ALA A 119 3.38 -12.50 9.76
N LYS A 120 3.03 -11.34 10.32
CA LYS A 120 3.38 -10.96 11.69
C LYS A 120 2.70 -11.87 12.72
N GLU A 121 1.42 -12.19 12.52
CA GLU A 121 0.66 -13.11 13.39
C GLU A 121 1.19 -14.55 13.33
N GLU A 122 1.50 -15.06 12.13
CA GLU A 122 2.07 -16.39 11.92
C GLU A 122 3.43 -16.54 12.63
N ASN A 123 4.28 -15.51 12.57
CA ASN A 123 5.56 -15.49 13.28
C ASN A 123 5.38 -15.47 14.81
N TYR A 124 4.41 -14.72 15.32
CA TYR A 124 4.11 -14.67 16.75
C TYR A 124 3.62 -16.03 17.28
N LEU A 125 2.71 -16.68 16.54
CA LEU A 125 2.21 -18.01 16.90
C LEU A 125 3.32 -19.05 16.91
N THR A 126 4.20 -19.02 15.90
CA THR A 126 5.36 -19.93 15.84
C THR A 126 6.27 -19.74 17.06
N PHE A 127 6.60 -18.48 17.39
CA PHE A 127 7.43 -18.17 18.55
C PHE A 127 6.80 -18.60 19.88
N VAL A 128 5.49 -18.39 20.05
CA VAL A 128 4.77 -18.82 21.26
C VAL A 128 4.75 -20.34 21.39
N ILE A 129 4.50 -21.05 20.29
CA ILE A 129 4.49 -22.52 20.25
C ILE A 129 5.86 -23.08 20.63
N GLU A 130 6.95 -22.58 20.04
CA GLU A 130 8.32 -22.99 20.38
C GLU A 130 8.62 -22.77 21.87
N ARG A 131 8.25 -21.62 22.42
CA ARG A 131 8.43 -21.31 23.85
C ARG A 131 7.64 -22.21 24.80
N ILE A 132 6.44 -22.65 24.39
CA ILE A 132 5.63 -23.59 25.19
C ILE A 132 6.29 -24.97 25.18
N PHE A 133 6.76 -25.44 24.02
CA PHE A 133 7.39 -26.76 23.91
C PHE A 133 8.76 -26.82 24.59
N ASP A 134 9.56 -25.75 24.56
CA ASP A 134 10.85 -25.70 25.26
C ASP A 134 10.70 -25.69 26.79
N ASN A 135 9.64 -25.09 27.33
CA ASN A 135 9.37 -25.07 28.78
C ASN A 135 8.83 -26.40 29.34
N HIS A 136 8.43 -27.34 28.49
CA HIS A 136 7.95 -28.66 28.91
C HIS A 136 9.00 -29.78 28.76
N ASN A 137 10.23 -29.44 28.37
CA ASN A 137 11.35 -30.37 28.18
C ASN A 137 12.44 -30.26 29.28
N VAL A 138 12.09 -29.74 30.47
CA VAL A 138 12.96 -29.68 31.67
C VAL A 138 12.38 -30.52 32.80
#